data_AF-M5BVF3-F1
#
_entry.id   AF-M5BVF3-F1
#
_cell.length_a   1.000
_cell.length_b   1.000
_cell.length_c   1.000
_cell.angle_alpha   90.00
_cell.angle_beta   90.00
_cell.angle_gamma   90.00
#
_symmetry.space_group_name_H-M   'P 1'
#
loop_
_entity.id
_entity.type
_entity.pdbx_description
1 polymer ?
#
loop_
_entity_poly.entity_id
_entity_poly.type
_entity_poly.pdbx_seq_one_letter_code
_entity_poly.pdbx_strand_id
1 'polypeptide(L)'
;MAIMNAHQQVFALSLMSNLAQEYKGTQENLQSALEAQLPLVLSQLAGEWRIVWGPVVWKENPKDKTTGPDHVWFVARNPQLEFANGQKQDTYVIAIAATATEYNWLTNNAGVTRVVDFNQWVSGGIATPPKVADTTTSTPGTAFISYGTALGVYRLASVAPPISAAGRNLPLISAVLYHLL
;
A
#
# COMPACT_ATOMS: atom_id res chain seq x y z
N MET A 1 8.40 27.84 -9.13
CA MET A 1 8.49 26.64 -8.27
C MET A 1 9.73 25.87 -8.67
N ALA A 2 10.53 25.38 -7.73
CA ALA A 2 11.68 24.53 -8.05
C ALA A 2 11.20 23.21 -8.68
N ILE A 3 11.92 22.74 -9.69
CA ILE A 3 11.60 21.47 -10.36
C ILE A 3 11.97 20.33 -9.42
N MET A 4 11.00 19.48 -9.06
CA MET A 4 11.24 18.32 -8.21
C MET A 4 11.99 17.23 -8.98
N ASN A 5 13.06 16.68 -8.40
CA ASN A 5 13.71 15.49 -8.96
C ASN A 5 12.88 14.22 -8.72
N ALA A 6 13.24 13.10 -9.36
CA ALA A 6 12.52 11.83 -9.22
C ALA A 6 12.30 11.40 -7.77
N HIS A 7 13.31 11.54 -6.91
CA HIS A 7 13.19 11.17 -5.49
C HIS A 7 12.15 12.03 -4.76
N GLN A 8 12.15 13.35 -4.99
CA GLN A 8 11.17 14.27 -4.41
C GLN A 8 9.75 13.99 -4.92
N GLN A 9 9.60 13.64 -6.20
CA GLN A 9 8.30 13.24 -6.76
C GLN A 9 7.80 11.94 -6.13
N VAL A 10 8.65 10.91 -5.99
CA VAL A 10 8.29 9.64 -5.33
C VAL A 10 7.94 9.88 -3.86
N PHE A 11 8.70 10.70 -3.15
CA PHE A 11 8.40 11.07 -1.76
C PHE A 11 7.05 11.78 -1.64
N ALA A 12 6.71 12.66 -2.59
CA ALA A 12 5.40 13.30 -2.61
C ALA A 12 4.26 12.29 -2.77
N LEU A 13 4.45 11.21 -3.53
CA LEU A 13 3.46 10.12 -3.62
C LEU A 13 3.25 9.43 -2.26
N SER A 14 4.30 9.24 -1.47
CA SER A 14 4.17 8.74 -0.08
C SER A 14 3.35 9.68 0.79
N LEU A 15 3.54 11.01 0.67
CA LEU A 15 2.71 11.99 1.37
C LEU A 15 1.25 11.93 0.89
N MET A 16 1.01 11.77 -0.41
CA MET A 16 -0.34 11.63 -0.98
C MET A 16 -1.07 10.38 -0.49
N SER A 17 -0.37 9.29 -0.15
CA SER A 17 -1.01 8.12 0.46
C SER A 17 -1.57 8.40 1.87
N ASN A 18 -1.14 9.49 2.53
CA ASN A 18 -1.65 9.92 3.83
C ASN A 18 -2.79 10.96 3.73
N LEU A 19 -3.29 11.32 2.55
CA LEU A 19 -4.36 12.34 2.41
C LEU A 19 -5.59 12.04 3.27
N ALA A 20 -5.95 10.76 3.39
CA ALA A 20 -7.10 10.33 4.16
C ALA A 20 -6.84 10.22 5.69
N GLN A 21 -5.60 10.40 6.15
CA GLN A 21 -5.18 10.06 7.52
C GLN A 21 -5.88 10.91 8.59
N GLU A 22 -6.07 12.21 8.33
CA GLU A 22 -6.72 13.14 9.27
C GLU A 22 -8.26 13.10 9.19
N TYR A 23 -8.82 12.37 8.22
CA TYR A 23 -10.25 12.20 8.08
C TYR A 23 -10.74 11.02 8.91
N LYS A 24 -11.89 11.18 9.55
CA LYS A 24 -12.59 10.12 10.28
C LYS A 24 -13.87 9.77 9.54
N GLY A 25 -14.19 8.49 9.47
CA GLY A 25 -15.39 8.03 8.79
C GLY A 25 -15.36 6.55 8.48
N THR A 26 -16.46 6.07 7.92
CA THR A 26 -16.51 4.70 7.40
C THR A 26 -15.49 4.51 6.27
N GLN A 27 -15.08 3.27 6.01
CA GLN A 27 -14.18 2.96 4.90
C GLN A 27 -14.69 3.52 3.57
N GLU A 28 -15.99 3.41 3.33
CA GLU A 28 -16.65 3.94 2.14
C GLU A 28 -16.52 5.46 2.03
N ASN A 29 -16.75 6.20 3.12
CA ASN A 29 -16.60 7.66 3.11
C ASN A 29 -15.15 8.08 2.85
N LEU A 30 -14.19 7.41 3.49
CA LEU A 30 -12.77 7.69 3.32
C LEU A 30 -12.29 7.32 1.90
N GLN A 31 -12.77 6.21 1.36
CA GLN A 31 -12.51 5.76 -0.01
C GLN A 31 -13.00 6.81 -1.02
N SER A 32 -14.25 7.26 -0.92
CA SER A 32 -14.80 8.29 -1.82
C SER A 32 -14.07 9.62 -1.70
N ALA A 33 -13.69 10.02 -0.48
CA ALA A 33 -12.90 11.24 -0.27
C ALA A 33 -11.53 11.15 -0.94
N LEU A 34 -10.84 10.02 -0.80
CA LEU A 34 -9.53 9.80 -1.41
C LEU A 34 -9.61 9.72 -2.93
N GLU A 35 -10.61 9.03 -3.49
CA GLU A 35 -10.84 8.97 -4.95
C GLU A 35 -11.08 10.36 -5.56
N ALA A 36 -11.74 11.26 -4.82
CA ALA A 36 -11.98 12.63 -5.27
C ALA A 36 -10.73 13.52 -5.17
N GLN A 37 -9.95 13.39 -4.09
CA GLN A 37 -8.82 14.29 -3.81
C GLN A 37 -7.51 13.86 -4.48
N LEU A 38 -7.22 12.56 -4.55
CA LEU A 38 -5.94 12.03 -5.01
C LEU A 38 -5.60 12.50 -6.45
N PRO A 39 -6.52 12.45 -7.44
CA PRO A 39 -6.22 12.96 -8.78
C PRO A 39 -5.89 14.46 -8.80
N LEU A 40 -6.56 15.26 -7.96
CA LEU A 40 -6.35 16.70 -7.89
C LEU A 40 -4.96 17.03 -7.37
N VAL A 41 -4.51 16.38 -6.29
CA VAL A 41 -3.15 16.62 -5.77
C VAL A 41 -2.07 16.00 -6.65
N LEU A 42 -2.34 14.86 -7.29
CA LEU A 42 -1.40 14.23 -8.22
C LEU A 42 -1.09 15.15 -9.41
N SER A 43 -2.10 15.88 -9.90
CA SER A 43 -1.94 16.85 -11.00
C SER A 43 -1.00 18.01 -10.68
N GLN A 44 -0.64 18.21 -9.40
CA GLN A 44 0.32 19.23 -8.96
C GLN A 44 1.78 18.75 -9.07
N LEU A 45 2.02 17.44 -9.27
CA LEU A 45 3.37 16.94 -9.52
C LEU A 45 3.77 17.20 -10.97
N ALA A 46 5.05 17.51 -11.17
CA ALA A 46 5.61 17.61 -12.50
C ALA A 46 5.63 16.24 -13.19
N GLY A 47 5.42 16.23 -14.51
CA GLY A 47 5.41 15.02 -15.34
C GLY A 47 4.02 14.45 -15.59
N GLU A 48 3.96 13.25 -16.15
CA GLU A 48 2.72 12.59 -16.58
C GLU A 48 2.25 11.53 -15.59
N TRP A 49 2.28 11.88 -14.30
CA TRP A 49 1.81 10.97 -13.25
C TRP A 49 0.32 10.69 -13.39
N ARG A 50 -0.04 9.40 -13.39
CA ARG A 50 -1.44 8.94 -13.36
C ARG A 50 -1.62 7.77 -12.42
N ILE A 51 -2.79 7.68 -11.77
CA ILE A 51 -3.17 6.49 -11.01
C ILE A 51 -3.53 5.38 -12.00
N VAL A 52 -2.89 4.23 -11.86
CA VAL A 52 -3.12 3.05 -12.72
C VAL A 52 -3.73 1.88 -11.96
N TRP A 53 -3.70 1.92 -10.62
CA TRP A 53 -4.36 0.95 -9.75
C TRP A 53 -4.70 1.61 -8.41
N GLY A 54 -5.88 1.35 -7.87
CA GLY A 54 -6.37 1.98 -6.65
C GLY A 54 -6.96 3.38 -6.87
N PRO A 55 -7.06 4.21 -5.81
CA PRO A 55 -6.59 3.93 -4.45
C PRO A 55 -7.44 2.88 -3.72
N VAL A 56 -6.86 2.29 -2.68
CA VAL A 56 -7.55 1.43 -1.71
C VAL A 56 -7.46 2.10 -0.35
N VAL A 57 -8.60 2.20 0.32
CA VAL A 57 -8.70 2.46 1.75
C VAL A 57 -9.18 1.19 2.44
N TRP A 58 -8.45 0.73 3.44
CA TRP A 58 -8.80 -0.44 4.22
C TRP A 58 -8.90 -0.08 5.70
N LYS A 59 -9.94 -0.61 6.35
CA LYS A 59 -10.16 -0.58 7.80
C LYS A 59 -10.45 -2.00 8.29
N GLU A 60 -9.98 -2.33 9.49
CA GLU A 60 -10.42 -3.54 10.20
C GLU A 60 -11.92 -3.46 10.51
N ASN A 61 -12.37 -2.28 10.96
CA ASN A 61 -13.77 -1.97 11.25
C ASN A 61 -14.35 -1.00 10.20
N PRO A 62 -14.87 -1.49 9.05
CA PRO A 62 -15.25 -0.62 7.93
C PRO A 62 -16.40 0.34 8.21
N LYS A 63 -17.22 0.07 9.24
CA LYS A 63 -18.34 0.91 9.65
C LYS A 63 -18.01 1.87 10.80
N ASP A 64 -16.82 1.78 11.39
CA ASP A 64 -16.39 2.72 12.43
C ASP A 64 -16.21 4.12 11.82
N LYS A 65 -16.91 5.10 12.37
CA LYS A 65 -16.90 6.50 11.93
C LYS A 65 -15.91 7.38 12.69
N THR A 66 -15.29 6.85 13.75
CA THR A 66 -14.51 7.62 14.73
C THR A 66 -13.01 7.56 14.50
N THR A 67 -12.56 6.64 13.65
CA THR A 67 -11.15 6.42 13.28
C THR A 67 -10.92 6.71 11.80
N GLY A 68 -9.66 7.00 11.46
CA GLY A 68 -9.20 7.12 10.08
C GLY A 68 -8.96 5.77 9.40
N PRO A 69 -8.33 5.75 8.22
CA PRO A 69 -8.00 4.52 7.53
C PRO A 69 -6.93 3.74 8.31
N ASP A 70 -6.98 2.42 8.28
CA ASP A 70 -5.89 1.62 8.86
C ASP A 70 -4.73 1.53 7.86
N HIS A 71 -5.06 1.30 6.58
CA HIS A 71 -4.11 1.18 5.46
C HIS A 71 -4.66 1.95 4.25
N VAL A 72 -3.77 2.61 3.52
CA VAL A 72 -4.06 3.26 2.24
C VAL A 72 -2.95 2.94 1.25
N TRP A 73 -3.30 2.56 0.03
CA TRP A 73 -2.30 2.38 -1.02
C TRP A 73 -2.86 2.57 -2.43
N PHE A 74 -1.97 2.92 -3.35
CA PHE A 74 -2.28 3.06 -4.78
C PHE A 74 -1.00 2.86 -5.61
N VAL A 75 -1.18 2.65 -6.93
CA VAL A 75 -0.07 2.64 -7.89
C VAL A 75 -0.20 3.82 -8.83
N ALA A 76 0.85 4.64 -8.89
CA ALA A 76 0.99 5.71 -9.87
C ALA A 76 2.05 5.34 -10.92
N ARG A 77 1.84 5.76 -12.16
CA ARG A 77 2.76 5.56 -13.27
C ARG A 77 3.22 6.92 -13.82
N ASN A 78 4.50 7.04 -14.12
CA ASN A 78 5.06 8.08 -14.96
C ASN A 78 5.85 7.43 -16.11
N PRO A 79 5.41 7.56 -17.37
CA PRO A 79 6.03 6.88 -18.50
C PRO A 79 7.43 7.40 -18.86
N GLN A 80 7.82 8.57 -18.35
CA GLN A 80 9.04 9.29 -18.74
C GLN A 80 9.72 9.93 -17.53
N LEU A 81 9.71 9.25 -16.37
CA LEU A 81 10.35 9.78 -15.17
C LEU A 81 11.86 9.91 -15.41
N GLU A 82 12.39 11.11 -15.25
CA GLU A 82 13.81 11.40 -15.42
C GLU A 82 14.56 11.20 -14.09
N PHE A 83 15.51 10.27 -14.08
CA PHE A 83 16.37 9.97 -12.94
C PHE A 83 17.58 10.90 -12.87
N ALA A 84 18.29 10.90 -11.74
CA ALA A 84 19.45 11.78 -11.51
C ALA A 84 20.59 11.60 -12.52
N ASN A 85 20.63 10.47 -13.23
CA ASN A 85 21.59 10.20 -14.31
C ASN A 85 21.11 10.68 -15.70
N GLY A 86 19.99 11.39 -15.78
CA GLY A 86 19.39 11.89 -17.02
C GLY A 86 18.60 10.86 -17.83
N GLN A 87 18.54 9.59 -17.40
CA GLN A 87 17.76 8.57 -18.09
C GLN A 87 16.27 8.74 -17.79
N LYS A 88 15.43 8.53 -18.81
CA LYS A 88 13.97 8.49 -18.69
C LYS A 88 13.48 7.06 -18.78
N GLN A 89 12.64 6.65 -17.84
CA GLN A 89 12.09 5.28 -17.80
C GLN A 89 10.61 5.29 -17.43
N ASP A 90 9.88 4.32 -17.98
CA ASP A 90 8.52 4.03 -17.55
C ASP A 90 8.56 3.48 -16.12
N THR A 91 8.00 4.24 -15.18
CA THR A 91 8.15 4.00 -13.76
C THR A 91 6.80 3.85 -13.09
N TYR A 92 6.63 2.77 -12.34
CA TYR A 92 5.48 2.52 -11.49
C TYR A 92 5.91 2.64 -10.02
N VAL A 93 5.11 3.35 -9.22
CA VAL A 93 5.34 3.54 -7.79
C VAL A 93 4.12 3.06 -7.04
N ILE A 94 4.32 2.10 -6.15
CA ILE A 94 3.35 1.77 -5.12
C ILE A 94 3.56 2.70 -3.92
N ALA A 95 2.59 3.57 -3.66
CA ALA A 95 2.59 4.43 -2.49
C ALA A 95 1.72 3.80 -1.40
N ILE A 96 2.26 3.71 -0.17
CA ILE A 96 1.63 3.02 0.95
C ILE A 96 1.68 3.93 2.17
N ALA A 97 0.54 4.09 2.83
CA ALA A 97 0.42 4.62 4.18
C ALA A 97 -0.24 3.58 5.08
N ALA A 98 0.31 3.44 6.28
CA ALA A 98 -0.32 2.75 7.39
C ALA A 98 -0.48 3.75 8.53
N THR A 99 -1.60 3.68 9.24
CA THR A 99 -1.90 4.60 10.35
C THR A 99 -1.52 3.98 11.69
N ALA A 100 -1.42 4.76 12.77
CA ALA A 100 -1.31 4.25 14.14
C ALA A 100 -2.69 4.23 14.83
N THR A 101 -3.69 3.60 14.23
CA THR A 101 -4.94 3.26 14.93
C THR A 101 -4.66 2.25 16.04
N GLU A 102 -5.57 2.08 17.00
CA GLU A 102 -5.46 1.02 18.00
C GLU A 102 -5.30 -0.36 17.36
N TYR A 103 -6.01 -0.60 16.25
CA TYR A 103 -5.84 -1.78 15.41
C TYR A 103 -4.39 -1.95 14.93
N ASN A 104 -3.82 -0.90 14.33
CA ASN A 104 -2.43 -0.94 13.86
C ASN A 104 -1.43 -1.08 15.01
N TRP A 105 -1.67 -0.45 16.16
CA TRP A 105 -0.85 -0.60 17.34
C TRP A 105 -0.87 -2.04 17.88
N LEU A 106 -2.04 -2.63 18.10
CA LEU A 106 -2.17 -3.95 18.72
C LEU A 106 -1.87 -5.10 17.75
N THR A 107 -2.30 -4.98 16.50
CA THR A 107 -2.20 -6.09 15.55
C THR A 107 -0.93 -6.01 14.72
N ASN A 108 -0.60 -4.82 14.21
CA ASN A 108 0.54 -4.65 13.32
C ASN A 108 1.84 -4.34 14.10
N ASN A 109 1.77 -3.56 15.18
CA ASN A 109 2.95 -3.12 15.92
C ASN A 109 3.27 -3.98 17.15
N ALA A 110 2.26 -4.42 17.93
CA ALA A 110 2.44 -5.37 19.04
C ALA A 110 2.49 -6.84 18.57
N GLY A 111 2.20 -7.07 17.28
CA GLY A 111 2.38 -8.35 16.60
C GLY A 111 3.85 -8.78 16.43
N VAL A 112 4.83 -8.03 16.95
CA VAL A 112 6.26 -8.38 16.95
C VAL A 112 6.64 -9.51 17.91
N THR A 113 5.77 -9.83 18.87
CA THR A 113 5.94 -11.00 19.76
C THR A 113 5.69 -12.32 19.05
N ARG A 114 5.14 -12.28 17.83
CA ARG A 114 4.86 -13.42 16.97
C ARG A 114 5.55 -13.22 15.63
N VAL A 115 6.08 -14.30 15.08
CA VAL A 115 6.78 -14.26 13.80
C VAL A 115 6.17 -15.24 12.81
N VAL A 116 6.47 -15.02 11.54
CA VAL A 116 6.13 -15.88 10.41
C VAL A 116 7.45 -16.35 9.80
N ASP A 117 7.53 -17.63 9.44
CA ASP A 117 8.63 -18.12 8.60
C ASP A 117 8.49 -17.45 7.23
N PHE A 118 9.36 -16.48 6.97
CA PHE A 118 9.28 -15.63 5.79
C PHE A 118 9.51 -16.45 4.52
N ASN A 119 10.47 -17.37 4.56
CA ASN A 119 10.83 -18.20 3.41
C ASN A 119 9.65 -19.11 3.04
N GLN A 120 9.06 -19.78 4.04
CA GLN A 120 7.90 -20.63 3.82
C GLN A 120 6.72 -19.83 3.29
N TRP A 121 6.40 -18.69 3.90
CA TRP A 121 5.24 -17.90 3.52
C TRP A 121 5.37 -17.32 2.10
N VAL A 122 6.50 -16.72 1.76
CA VAL A 122 6.73 -16.17 0.41
C VAL A 122 6.70 -17.26 -0.65
N SER A 123 7.25 -18.45 -0.36
CA SER A 123 7.19 -19.60 -1.29
C SER A 123 5.76 -20.09 -1.56
N GLY A 124 4.86 -19.94 -0.57
CA GLY A 124 3.43 -20.23 -0.72
C GLY A 124 2.63 -19.10 -1.40
N GLY A 125 3.25 -17.95 -1.63
CA GLY A 125 2.65 -16.76 -2.23
C GLY A 125 2.17 -15.76 -1.19
N ILE A 126 2.59 -14.50 -1.34
CA ILE A 126 2.31 -13.41 -0.39
C ILE A 126 0.82 -13.03 -0.27
N ALA A 127 -0.01 -13.48 -1.21
CA ALA A 127 -1.47 -13.31 -1.14
C ALA A 127 -2.15 -14.40 -0.29
N THR A 128 -1.39 -15.32 0.31
CA THR A 128 -1.91 -16.28 1.30
C THR A 128 -1.87 -15.67 2.70
N PRO A 129 -2.90 -15.87 3.55
CA PRO A 129 -2.85 -15.39 4.93
C PRO A 129 -1.64 -15.95 5.69
N PRO A 130 -0.84 -15.11 6.36
CA PRO A 130 0.33 -15.57 7.08
C PRO A 130 -0.06 -16.40 8.31
N LYS A 131 0.80 -17.34 8.70
CA LYS A 131 0.62 -18.18 9.89
C LYS A 131 1.74 -17.92 10.88
N VAL A 132 1.39 -17.85 12.16
CA VAL A 132 2.38 -17.76 13.24
C VAL A 132 3.26 -19.01 13.18
N ALA A 133 4.57 -18.81 13.08
CA ALA A 133 5.53 -19.89 13.08
C ALA A 133 5.69 -20.48 14.49
N ASP A 134 5.87 -21.79 14.54
CA ASP A 134 6.37 -22.43 15.73
C ASP A 134 7.89 -22.21 15.82
N THR A 135 8.31 -21.32 16.71
CA THR A 135 9.73 -20.97 16.88
C THR A 135 10.50 -21.99 17.71
N THR A 136 9.82 -22.96 18.34
CA THR A 136 10.48 -24.01 19.13
C THR A 136 11.26 -25.01 18.26
N THR A 137 11.02 -25.00 16.94
CA THR A 137 11.64 -25.89 15.95
C THR A 137 12.49 -25.13 14.92
N SER A 138 12.90 -23.90 15.25
CA SER A 138 13.64 -23.02 14.31
C SER A 138 14.93 -23.67 13.82
N THR A 139 15.10 -23.77 12.49
CA THR A 139 16.31 -24.30 11.86
C THR A 139 17.28 -23.16 11.54
N PRO A 140 18.61 -23.35 11.66
CA PRO A 140 19.57 -22.35 11.22
C PRO A 140 19.34 -21.94 9.76
N GLY A 141 19.26 -20.63 9.49
CA GLY A 141 18.99 -20.08 8.16
C GLY A 141 17.53 -19.74 7.88
N THR A 142 16.60 -20.03 8.80
CA THR A 142 15.22 -19.53 8.68
C THR A 142 15.19 -18.02 8.88
N ALA A 143 14.67 -17.29 7.87
CA ALA A 143 14.38 -15.87 7.99
C ALA A 143 12.96 -15.69 8.56
N PHE A 144 12.83 -14.80 9.54
CA PHE A 144 11.55 -14.49 10.17
C PHE A 144 11.14 -13.05 9.88
N ILE A 145 9.83 -12.83 9.73
CA ILE A 145 9.21 -11.52 9.67
C ILE A 145 8.18 -11.40 10.80
N SER A 146 7.93 -10.20 11.31
CA SER A 146 6.87 -10.02 12.30
C SER A 146 5.51 -10.42 11.71
N TYR A 147 4.64 -11.02 12.52
CA TYR A 147 3.30 -11.40 12.07
C TYR A 147 2.48 -10.19 11.60
N GLY A 148 2.61 -9.06 12.30
CA GLY A 148 1.93 -7.82 11.94
C GLY A 148 2.36 -7.28 10.55
N THR A 149 3.66 -7.28 10.26
CA THR A 149 4.18 -6.88 8.95
C THR A 149 3.70 -7.83 7.85
N ALA A 150 3.75 -9.15 8.08
CA ALA A 150 3.27 -10.13 7.12
C ALA A 150 1.76 -9.95 6.82
N LEU A 151 0.96 -9.64 7.85
CA LEU A 151 -0.47 -9.39 7.68
C LEU A 151 -0.73 -8.13 6.86
N GLY A 152 0.05 -7.07 7.06
CA GLY A 152 0.00 -5.85 6.24
C GLY A 152 0.31 -6.14 4.77
N VAL A 153 1.40 -6.86 4.50
CA VAL A 153 1.79 -7.23 3.13
C VAL A 153 0.75 -8.13 2.47
N TYR A 154 0.20 -9.11 3.20
CA TYR A 154 -0.90 -9.93 2.72
C TYR A 154 -2.08 -9.09 2.23
N ARG A 155 -2.50 -8.10 3.01
CA ARG A 155 -3.61 -7.20 2.63
C ARG A 155 -3.29 -6.35 1.41
N LEU A 156 -2.09 -5.76 1.35
CA LEU A 156 -1.64 -5.00 0.18
C LEU A 156 -1.72 -5.84 -1.10
N ALA A 157 -1.37 -7.13 -1.01
CA ALA A 157 -1.38 -8.05 -2.14
C ALA A 157 -2.80 -8.55 -2.50
N SER A 158 -3.65 -8.81 -1.51
CA SER A 158 -4.91 -9.54 -1.69
C SER A 158 -6.16 -8.67 -1.74
N VAL A 159 -6.15 -7.47 -1.15
CA VAL A 159 -7.31 -6.58 -1.15
C VAL A 159 -7.37 -5.80 -2.47
N ALA A 160 -8.49 -5.95 -3.16
CA ALA A 160 -8.74 -5.29 -4.43
C ALA A 160 -9.31 -3.88 -4.23
N PRO A 161 -9.10 -2.96 -5.19
CA PRO A 161 -9.73 -1.65 -5.15
C PRO A 161 -11.22 -1.78 -5.49
N PRO A 162 -12.08 -0.88 -4.99
CA PRO A 162 -13.48 -0.89 -5.35
C PRO A 162 -13.65 -0.70 -6.86
N ILE A 163 -14.83 -1.04 -7.38
CA ILE A 163 -15.12 -0.95 -8.81
C ILE A 163 -15.04 0.49 -9.37
N SER A 164 -15.19 1.49 -8.49
CA SER A 164 -15.05 2.93 -8.77
C SER A 164 -13.60 3.35 -9.03
N ALA A 165 -12.63 2.60 -8.52
CA ALA A 165 -11.21 2.90 -8.60
C ALA A 165 -10.51 2.14 -9.75
N ALA A 166 -9.32 2.62 -10.14
CA ALA A 166 -8.51 1.95 -11.15
C ALA A 166 -8.15 0.53 -10.70
N GLY A 167 -8.07 -0.43 -11.64
CA GLY A 167 -7.90 -1.85 -11.31
C GLY A 167 -9.23 -2.60 -11.05
N ARG A 168 -10.35 -1.90 -10.80
CA ARG A 168 -11.72 -2.43 -10.90
C ARG A 168 -11.92 -3.82 -10.27
N ASN A 169 -11.66 -3.95 -8.96
CA ASN A 169 -11.78 -5.21 -8.21
C ASN A 169 -10.75 -6.30 -8.56
N LEU A 170 -9.65 -5.95 -9.24
CA LEU A 170 -8.50 -6.85 -9.40
C LEU A 170 -7.46 -6.59 -8.30
N PRO A 171 -7.12 -7.60 -7.46
CA PRO A 171 -6.04 -7.49 -6.49
C PRO A 171 -4.72 -7.11 -7.14
N LEU A 172 -3.86 -6.43 -6.37
CA LEU A 172 -2.59 -5.92 -6.87
C LEU A 172 -1.70 -7.03 -7.44
N ILE A 173 -1.65 -8.18 -6.77
CA ILE A 173 -0.86 -9.34 -7.23
C ILE A 173 -1.27 -9.78 -8.64
N SER A 174 -2.57 -9.71 -8.96
CA SER A 174 -3.10 -10.01 -10.28
C SER A 174 -2.83 -8.86 -11.26
N ALA A 175 -2.98 -7.61 -10.83
CA ALA A 175 -2.76 -6.45 -11.69
C ALA A 175 -1.31 -6.36 -12.21
N VAL A 176 -0.33 -6.70 -11.37
CA VAL A 176 1.09 -6.79 -11.76
C VAL A 176 1.31 -7.88 -12.81
N LEU A 177 0.65 -9.02 -12.68
CA LEU A 177 0.79 -10.14 -13.61
C LEU A 177 0.12 -9.91 -14.97
N TYR A 178 -0.94 -9.09 -15.02
CA TYR A 178 -1.75 -8.96 -16.22
C TYR A 178 -1.57 -7.63 -16.97
N HIS A 179 -1.33 -6.49 -16.31
CA HIS A 179 -1.55 -5.16 -16.95
C HIS A 179 -0.51 -4.08 -16.61
N LEU A 180 0.51 -4.36 -15.78
CA LEU A 180 1.58 -3.39 -15.43
C LEU A 180 2.92 -3.66 -16.15
N LEU A 181 2.92 -4.61 -17.09
CA LEU A 181 3.97 -4.86 -18.09
C LEU A 181 3.35 -4.69 -19.48
#